data_AF-N1U1G0-F1
#
_entry.id   AF-N1U1G0-F1
#
_cell.length_a   1.000
_cell.length_b   1.000
_cell.length_c   1.000
_cell.angle_alpha   90.00
_cell.angle_beta   90.00
_cell.angle_gamma   90.00
#
_symmetry.space_group_name_H-M   'P 1'
#
loop_
_entity.id
_entity.type
_entity.pdbx_description
1 polymer ?
#
loop_
_entity_poly.entity_id
_entity_poly.type
_entity_poly.pdbx_seq_one_letter_code
_entity_poly.pdbx_strand_id
1 'polypeptide(L)'
;MENKTDTPEFEGYAKFLREKGAVSQLPAFDPNWVGMKPRFNVEDKIISIPTNTNILRFPKTIWLTAAAAVLLLMIGVWFRFWTPKTKPEIVQGTPLNAVVVFVKGQASVMRDVQTKLHRGDLLNESDIILTNAGGAVDIGLTDSSVIRVKENSRLILKELRENNGSQIRIDLTAGRLLNVVEKEKKEAISMWKLLPRLRV
;
A
#
# COMPACT_ATOMS: atom_id res chain seq x y z
N MET A 1 36.61 35.34 -16.52
CA MET A 1 35.41 34.48 -16.62
C MET A 1 34.48 34.91 -15.51
N GLU A 2 33.49 35.74 -15.84
CA GLU A 2 32.48 36.23 -14.89
C GLU A 2 31.45 35.12 -14.67
N ASN A 3 31.30 34.67 -13.42
CA ASN A 3 30.32 33.66 -13.05
C ASN A 3 28.98 34.37 -12.77
N LYS A 4 28.11 34.40 -13.77
CA LYS A 4 26.74 34.94 -13.64
C LYS A 4 25.82 33.82 -13.17
N THR A 5 25.63 33.74 -11.86
CA THR A 5 24.59 32.91 -11.22
C THR A 5 23.83 33.78 -10.22
N ASP A 6 23.21 34.85 -10.71
CA ASP A 6 22.20 35.60 -9.96
C ASP A 6 20.84 35.23 -10.53
N THR A 7 20.27 34.14 -10.01
CA THR A 7 18.85 33.81 -10.18
C THR A 7 18.06 34.52 -9.07
N PRO A 8 17.30 35.59 -9.37
CA PRO A 8 16.61 36.40 -8.37
C PRO A 8 15.53 35.63 -7.62
N GLU A 9 15.02 34.53 -8.20
CA GLU A 9 14.06 33.64 -7.55
C GLU A 9 14.65 32.92 -6.32
N PHE A 10 15.98 32.75 -6.27
CA PHE A 10 16.64 32.01 -5.19
C PHE A 10 17.07 32.90 -4.01
N GLU A 11 17.23 34.20 -4.23
CA GLU A 11 17.62 35.16 -3.17
C GLU A 11 16.57 35.29 -2.07
N GLY A 12 15.27 35.20 -2.43
CA GLY A 12 14.18 35.20 -1.47
C GLY A 12 14.26 34.03 -0.48
N TYR A 13 14.63 32.85 -0.96
CA TYR A 13 14.79 31.64 -0.14
C TYR A 13 16.10 31.64 0.67
N ALA A 14 17.16 32.25 0.13
CA ALA A 14 18.44 32.36 0.83
C ALA A 14 18.32 33.17 2.14
N LYS A 15 17.44 34.18 2.17
CA LYS A 15 17.13 34.95 3.38
C LYS A 15 16.53 34.06 4.48
N PHE A 16 15.57 33.20 4.15
CA PHE A 16 14.96 32.27 5.12
C PHE A 16 15.95 31.22 5.63
N LEU A 17 16.88 30.76 4.78
CA LEU A 17 17.92 29.81 5.17
C LEU A 17 18.99 30.46 6.05
N ARG A 18 19.34 31.73 5.83
CA ARG A 18 20.28 32.48 6.70
C ARG A 18 19.65 32.91 8.02
N GLU A 19 18.36 33.25 8.01
CA GLU A 19 17.61 33.67 9.21
C GLU A 19 17.35 32.47 10.15
N LYS A 20 17.22 31.26 9.60
CA LYS A 20 17.34 30.01 10.36
C LYS A 20 18.81 29.68 10.60
N GLY A 21 19.46 30.53 11.40
CA GLY A 21 20.77 30.25 11.97
C GLY A 21 20.82 28.83 12.53
N ALA A 22 21.99 28.20 12.39
CA ALA A 22 22.27 26.83 12.79
C ALA A 22 21.89 26.56 14.26
N VAL A 23 20.64 26.18 14.52
CA VAL A 23 20.24 25.52 15.76
C VAL A 23 20.44 24.02 15.55
N SER A 24 21.72 23.65 15.39
CA SER A 24 22.17 22.26 15.45
C SER A 24 22.46 21.92 16.91
N GLN A 25 21.41 21.81 17.70
CA GLN A 25 21.45 20.89 18.82
C GLN A 25 20.24 19.99 18.67
N LEU A 26 20.47 18.86 18.00
CA LEU A 26 19.66 17.67 18.23
C LEU A 26 19.51 17.52 19.75
N PRO A 27 18.31 17.20 20.27
CA PRO A 27 18.15 17.00 21.69
C PRO A 27 19.17 15.96 22.15
N ALA A 28 19.94 16.28 23.20
CA ALA A 28 20.90 15.36 23.75
C ALA A 28 20.17 14.07 24.15
N PHE A 29 20.80 12.93 23.89
CA PHE A 29 20.26 11.63 24.29
C PHE A 29 20.05 11.62 25.81
N ASP A 30 18.80 11.47 26.24
CA ASP A 30 18.47 11.31 27.65
C ASP A 30 18.41 9.80 27.99
N PRO A 31 19.32 9.30 28.84
CA PRO A 31 19.34 7.88 29.22
C PRO A 31 18.07 7.42 29.95
N ASN A 32 17.23 8.35 30.45
CA ASN A 32 15.93 8.00 31.04
C ASN A 32 14.90 7.52 30.00
N TRP A 33 15.14 7.73 28.70
CA TRP A 33 14.25 7.23 27.64
C TRP A 33 14.29 5.72 27.47
N VAL A 34 15.37 5.06 27.89
CA VAL A 34 15.60 3.62 27.66
C VAL A 34 14.62 2.71 28.43
N GLY A 35 13.88 3.25 29.41
CA GLY A 35 12.83 2.53 30.15
C GLY A 35 11.41 3.05 29.94
N MET A 36 11.25 4.15 29.19
CA MET A 36 9.97 4.82 29.04
C MET A 36 9.17 4.12 27.94
N LYS A 37 8.14 3.35 28.32
CA LYS A 37 7.21 2.76 27.33
C LYS A 37 6.71 3.88 26.43
N PRO A 38 6.80 3.77 25.10
CA PRO A 38 6.29 4.80 24.22
C PRO A 38 4.81 4.98 24.51
N ARG A 39 4.41 6.19 24.94
CA ARG A 39 3.01 6.57 25.05
C ARG A 39 2.52 6.86 23.63
N PHE A 40 2.30 5.82 22.83
CA PHE A 40 1.43 5.96 21.67
C PHE A 40 0.02 6.10 22.22
N ASN A 41 -0.41 7.35 22.42
CA ASN A 41 -1.82 7.64 22.55
C ASN A 41 -2.38 7.51 21.14
N VAL A 42 -2.87 6.32 20.80
CA VAL A 42 -3.67 6.16 19.59
C VAL A 42 -4.96 6.88 19.93
N GLU A 43 -5.11 8.14 19.49
CA GLU A 43 -6.43 8.72 19.44
C GLU A 43 -7.24 7.82 18.51
N ASP A 44 -8.09 6.98 19.11
CA ASP A 44 -9.19 6.31 18.46
C ASP A 44 -10.17 7.38 17.97
N LYS A 45 -9.75 8.14 16.94
CA LYS A 45 -10.64 8.91 16.09
C LYS A 45 -11.39 7.89 15.25
N ILE A 46 -12.24 7.11 15.92
CA ILE A 46 -13.31 6.36 15.31
C ILE A 46 -14.11 7.42 14.57
N ILE A 47 -13.98 7.42 13.25
CA ILE A 47 -14.82 8.21 12.38
C ILE A 47 -16.21 7.62 12.58
N SER A 48 -16.97 8.15 13.56
CA SER A 48 -18.37 7.81 13.74
C SER A 48 -19.09 8.35 12.52
N ILE A 49 -19.31 7.49 11.54
CA ILE A 49 -20.22 7.75 10.43
C ILE A 49 -21.56 8.09 11.09
N PRO A 50 -22.13 9.30 10.89
CA PRO A 50 -23.42 9.63 11.46
C PRO A 50 -24.46 8.73 10.80
N THR A 51 -24.81 7.64 11.47
CA THR A 51 -26.01 6.87 11.15
C THR A 51 -27.19 7.74 11.56
N ASN A 52 -27.66 8.56 10.63
CA ASN A 52 -28.90 9.32 10.78
C ASN A 52 -30.08 8.33 10.68
N THR A 53 -30.33 7.60 11.77
CA THR A 53 -31.56 6.86 11.94
C THR A 53 -32.65 7.85 12.32
N ASN A 54 -33.30 8.43 11.30
CA ASN A 54 -34.65 8.94 11.47
C ASN A 54 -35.55 7.74 11.80
N ILE A 55 -35.70 7.47 13.10
CA ILE A 55 -36.66 6.50 13.61
C ILE A 55 -38.03 7.16 13.42
N LEU A 56 -38.67 6.88 12.29
CA LEU A 56 -40.07 7.19 12.06
C LEU A 56 -40.91 6.42 13.08
N ARG A 57 -41.37 7.17 14.10
CA ARG A 57 -42.28 6.69 15.13
C ARG A 57 -43.68 6.61 14.50
N PHE A 58 -44.06 5.44 14.01
CA PHE A 58 -45.41 5.23 13.51
C PHE A 58 -46.38 4.93 14.67
N PRO A 59 -47.54 5.62 14.73
CA PRO A 59 -48.53 5.35 15.76
C PRO A 59 -49.24 4.00 15.52
N LYS A 60 -49.61 3.39 16.63
CA LYS A 60 -50.37 2.13 16.73
C LYS A 60 -51.74 2.30 16.06
N THR A 61 -51.94 1.67 14.90
CA THR A 61 -53.27 1.23 14.44
C THR A 61 -53.13 -0.11 13.74
N ILE A 62 -53.62 -1.13 14.42
CA ILE A 62 -53.78 -2.49 13.90
C ILE A 62 -55.08 -2.48 13.08
N TRP A 63 -55.05 -3.00 11.86
CA TRP A 63 -56.05 -3.84 11.20
C TRP A 63 -55.88 -3.70 9.70
N LEU A 64 -55.25 -4.70 9.08
CA LEU A 64 -55.41 -5.19 7.70
C LEU A 64 -54.37 -6.30 7.49
N THR A 65 -54.53 -7.38 8.24
CA THR A 65 -53.75 -8.61 8.20
C THR A 65 -54.33 -9.54 7.13
N ALA A 66 -53.59 -9.78 6.04
CA ALA A 66 -53.49 -11.09 5.36
C ALA A 66 -52.73 -10.99 4.02
N ALA A 67 -53.00 -9.98 3.19
CA ALA A 67 -52.46 -9.94 1.82
C ALA A 67 -51.03 -9.36 1.71
N ALA A 68 -50.66 -8.41 2.57
CA ALA A 68 -49.34 -7.76 2.53
C ALA A 68 -48.20 -8.60 3.14
N ALA A 69 -48.52 -9.55 4.03
CA ALA A 69 -47.52 -10.39 4.68
C ALA A 69 -46.84 -11.37 3.70
N VAL A 70 -47.58 -11.83 2.68
CA VAL A 70 -47.05 -12.72 1.63
C VAL A 70 -46.12 -11.95 0.67
N LEU A 71 -46.47 -10.70 0.33
CA LEU A 71 -45.62 -9.86 -0.53
C LEU A 71 -44.30 -9.47 0.14
N LEU A 72 -44.30 -9.15 1.43
CA LEU A 72 -43.05 -8.81 2.15
C LEU A 72 -42.15 -10.03 2.40
N LEU A 73 -42.72 -11.24 2.54
CA LEU A 73 -41.91 -12.47 2.57
C LEU A 73 -41.28 -12.77 1.20
N MET A 74 -42.02 -12.60 0.10
CA MET A 74 -41.47 -12.79 -1.25
C MET A 74 -40.39 -11.74 -1.60
N ILE A 75 -40.58 -10.49 -1.20
CA ILE A 75 -39.57 -9.42 -1.38
C ILE A 75 -38.35 -9.64 -0.45
N GLY A 76 -38.57 -10.07 0.79
CA GLY A 76 -37.49 -10.35 1.75
C GLY A 76 -36.62 -11.56 1.35
N VAL A 77 -37.21 -12.58 0.72
CA VAL A 77 -36.49 -13.73 0.16
C VAL A 77 -35.70 -13.34 -1.09
N TRP A 78 -36.26 -12.48 -1.96
CA TRP A 78 -35.56 -11.97 -3.14
C TRP A 78 -34.36 -11.08 -2.76
N PHE A 79 -34.51 -10.24 -1.73
CA PHE A 79 -33.45 -9.33 -1.28
C PHE A 79 -32.29 -10.05 -0.58
N ARG A 80 -32.54 -11.17 0.13
CA ARG A 80 -31.46 -11.99 0.71
C ARG A 80 -30.59 -12.67 -0.35
N PHE A 81 -31.13 -13.00 -1.52
CA PHE A 81 -30.36 -13.60 -2.61
C PHE A 81 -29.45 -12.59 -3.32
N TRP A 82 -29.73 -11.30 -3.19
CA TRP A 82 -28.99 -10.22 -3.84
C TRP A 82 -28.10 -9.41 -2.89
N THR A 83 -27.78 -9.96 -1.72
CA THR A 83 -26.66 -9.41 -0.95
C THR A 83 -25.37 -9.92 -1.62
N PRO A 84 -24.53 -9.04 -2.20
CA PRO A 84 -23.22 -9.47 -2.66
C PRO A 84 -22.53 -10.05 -1.43
N LYS A 85 -22.04 -11.29 -1.54
CA LYS A 85 -21.21 -11.89 -0.49
C LYS A 85 -19.97 -11.01 -0.34
N THR A 86 -20.05 -9.99 0.51
CA THR A 86 -18.90 -9.25 0.99
C THR A 86 -18.17 -10.25 1.88
N LYS A 87 -17.30 -11.06 1.26
CA LYS A 87 -16.30 -11.80 2.00
C LYS A 87 -15.56 -10.72 2.79
N PRO A 88 -15.53 -10.79 4.13
CA PRO A 88 -14.56 -9.99 4.85
C PRO A 88 -13.21 -10.52 4.39
N GLU A 89 -12.56 -9.76 3.49
CA GLU A 89 -11.18 -9.98 3.14
C GLU A 89 -10.40 -9.59 4.39
N ILE A 90 -10.26 -10.55 5.31
CA ILE A 90 -9.36 -10.41 6.44
C ILE A 90 -7.97 -10.43 5.81
N VAL A 91 -7.45 -9.23 5.61
CA VAL A 91 -6.13 -8.95 5.03
C VAL A 91 -5.11 -9.56 5.98
N GLN A 92 -4.64 -10.77 5.67
CA GLN A 92 -3.58 -11.43 6.40
C GLN A 92 -2.28 -11.30 5.63
N GLY A 93 -1.34 -10.52 6.18
CA GLY A 93 0.02 -10.39 5.66
C GLY A 93 0.61 -9.01 5.90
N THR A 94 1.92 -8.97 6.10
CA THR A 94 2.66 -7.70 6.17
C THR A 94 2.63 -7.06 4.77
N PRO A 95 2.39 -5.74 4.65
CA PRO A 95 2.45 -5.07 3.35
C PRO A 95 3.85 -5.17 2.74
N LEU A 96 3.92 -5.56 1.47
CA LEU A 96 5.16 -5.63 0.70
C LEU A 96 5.33 -4.32 -0.07
N ASN A 97 6.49 -3.68 0.04
CA ASN A 97 6.76 -2.44 -0.69
C ASN A 97 7.31 -2.75 -2.09
N ALA A 98 6.85 -1.99 -3.08
CA ALA A 98 7.32 -2.04 -4.46
C ALA A 98 7.95 -0.71 -4.86
N VAL A 99 9.14 -0.75 -5.43
CA VAL A 99 9.90 0.44 -5.85
C VAL A 99 10.36 0.30 -7.29
N VAL A 100 10.30 1.38 -8.04
CA VAL A 100 10.85 1.41 -9.40
C VAL A 100 12.38 1.43 -9.35
N VAL A 101 13.01 0.35 -9.81
CA VAL A 101 14.47 0.20 -9.83
C VAL A 101 15.07 0.79 -11.10
N PHE A 102 14.37 0.65 -12.23
CA PHE A 102 14.84 1.15 -13.51
C PHE A 102 13.68 1.53 -14.42
N VAL A 103 13.88 2.59 -15.21
CA VAL A 103 12.93 3.04 -16.23
C VAL A 103 13.70 3.28 -17.52
N LYS A 104 13.15 2.77 -18.62
CA LYS A 104 13.61 3.03 -19.98
C LYS A 104 12.45 3.58 -20.79
N GLY A 105 12.70 4.62 -21.59
CA GLY A 105 11.70 5.16 -22.51
C GLY A 105 10.49 5.79 -21.82
N GLN A 106 9.32 5.64 -22.44
CA GLN A 106 8.06 6.22 -21.94
C GLN A 106 7.34 5.23 -21.02
N ALA A 107 7.35 5.51 -19.72
CA ALA A 107 6.60 4.80 -18.72
C ALA A 107 5.87 5.77 -17.78
N SER A 108 4.67 5.39 -17.38
CA SER A 108 3.81 6.21 -16.52
C SER A 108 2.99 5.34 -15.58
N VAL A 109 2.59 5.90 -14.46
CA VAL A 109 1.65 5.31 -13.50
C VAL A 109 0.36 6.10 -13.54
N MET A 110 -0.76 5.39 -13.53
CA MET A 110 -2.09 5.96 -13.44
C MET A 110 -2.69 5.59 -12.09
N ARG A 111 -2.90 6.61 -11.26
CA ARG A 111 -3.60 6.57 -9.98
C ARG A 111 -4.89 7.37 -10.16
N ASP A 112 -4.83 8.66 -9.84
CA ASP A 112 -5.85 9.66 -10.18
C ASP A 112 -5.50 10.39 -11.49
N VAL A 113 -4.22 10.74 -11.64
CA VAL A 113 -3.67 11.41 -12.82
C VAL A 113 -2.50 10.60 -13.35
N GLN A 114 -2.42 10.47 -14.67
CA GLN A 114 -1.30 9.82 -15.31
C GLN A 114 -0.01 10.62 -15.10
N THR A 115 0.94 10.03 -14.38
CA THR A 115 2.21 10.66 -14.01
C THR A 115 3.36 9.84 -14.58
N LYS A 116 4.41 10.51 -15.07
CA LYS A 116 5.60 9.82 -15.57
C LYS A 116 6.33 9.11 -14.43
N LEU A 117 6.73 7.86 -14.66
CA LEU A 117 7.49 7.08 -13.70
C LEU A 117 8.98 7.41 -13.74
N HIS A 118 9.57 7.50 -12.57
CA HIS A 118 11.00 7.71 -12.36
C HIS A 118 11.57 6.61 -11.45
N ARG A 119 12.90 6.46 -11.51
CA ARG A 119 13.61 5.55 -10.61
C ARG A 119 13.46 6.03 -9.17
N GLY A 120 13.15 5.11 -8.27
CA GLY A 120 12.91 5.37 -6.85
C GLY A 120 11.45 5.64 -6.51
N ASP A 121 10.56 5.76 -7.50
CA ASP A 121 9.14 5.94 -7.24
C ASP A 121 8.57 4.72 -6.50
N LEU A 122 7.81 4.99 -5.44
CA LEU A 122 7.07 3.98 -4.70
C LEU A 122 5.79 3.64 -5.45
N LEU A 123 5.53 2.34 -5.57
CA LEU A 123 4.33 1.78 -6.18
C LEU A 123 3.45 1.16 -5.10
N ASN A 124 2.17 1.45 -5.16
CA ASN A 124 1.18 0.96 -4.21
C ASN A 124 0.27 -0.11 -4.84
N GLU A 125 -0.47 -0.80 -3.98
CA GLU A 125 -1.59 -1.63 -4.42
C GLU A 125 -2.61 -0.76 -5.18
N SER A 126 -3.22 -1.31 -6.22
CA SER A 126 -4.10 -0.67 -7.20
C SER A 126 -3.45 0.29 -8.21
N ASP A 127 -2.14 0.52 -8.15
CA ASP A 127 -1.44 1.33 -9.15
C ASP A 127 -1.46 0.65 -10.53
N ILE A 128 -1.73 1.44 -11.57
CA ILE A 128 -1.74 0.98 -12.96
C ILE A 128 -0.49 1.50 -13.68
N ILE A 129 0.42 0.59 -14.03
CA ILE A 129 1.63 0.92 -14.77
C ILE A 129 1.37 0.77 -16.27
N LEU A 130 1.70 1.82 -17.02
CA LEU A 130 1.55 1.92 -18.46
C LEU A 130 2.92 2.15 -19.09
N THR A 131 3.26 1.30 -20.06
CA THR A 131 4.49 1.40 -20.84
C THR A 131 4.12 1.51 -22.31
N ASN A 132 4.63 2.54 -22.99
CA ASN A 132 4.39 2.75 -24.42
C ASN A 132 5.53 2.10 -25.24
N ALA A 133 5.54 2.34 -26.56
CA ALA A 133 6.58 1.87 -27.46
C ALA A 133 7.98 2.32 -26.99
N GLY A 134 8.93 1.38 -26.94
CA GLY A 134 10.28 1.61 -26.40
C GLY A 134 10.35 1.82 -24.88
N GLY A 135 9.23 1.73 -24.18
CA GLY A 135 9.12 1.84 -22.73
C GLY A 135 9.41 0.53 -22.02
N ALA A 136 10.14 0.54 -20.90
CA ALA A 136 10.25 -0.61 -20.00
C ALA A 136 10.48 -0.14 -18.57
N VAL A 137 9.99 -0.92 -17.59
CA VAL A 137 10.13 -0.62 -16.17
C VAL A 137 10.54 -1.88 -15.42
N ASP A 138 11.55 -1.77 -14.58
CA ASP A 138 11.89 -2.82 -13.62
C ASP A 138 11.44 -2.38 -12.22
N ILE A 139 10.64 -3.23 -11.58
CA ILE A 139 10.05 -3.02 -10.28
C ILE A 139 10.74 -3.99 -9.33
N GLY A 140 11.39 -3.45 -8.30
CA GLY A 140 11.97 -4.23 -7.22
C GLY A 140 10.98 -4.33 -6.08
N LEU A 141 10.94 -5.50 -5.46
CA LEU A 141 10.10 -5.79 -4.32
C LEU A 141 10.97 -6.01 -3.07
N THR A 142 10.33 -5.92 -1.90
CA THR A 142 11.05 -6.05 -0.61
C THR A 142 11.60 -7.47 -0.39
N ASP A 143 11.06 -8.47 -1.10
CA ASP A 143 11.50 -9.87 -1.07
C ASP A 143 12.66 -10.17 -2.03
N SER A 144 13.37 -9.13 -2.49
CA SER A 144 14.46 -9.19 -3.48
C SER A 144 14.03 -9.66 -4.88
N SER A 145 12.74 -9.84 -5.14
CA SER A 145 12.26 -10.17 -6.48
C SER A 145 12.20 -8.94 -7.39
N VAL A 146 12.36 -9.18 -8.69
CA VAL A 146 12.35 -8.12 -9.71
C VAL A 146 11.36 -8.46 -10.82
N ILE A 147 10.43 -7.55 -11.06
CA ILE A 147 9.41 -7.65 -12.10
C ILE A 147 9.78 -6.66 -13.22
N ARG A 148 10.09 -7.18 -14.41
CA ARG A 148 10.36 -6.39 -15.60
C ARG A 148 9.11 -6.33 -16.49
N VAL A 149 8.62 -5.11 -16.68
CA VAL A 149 7.51 -4.75 -17.56
C VAL A 149 8.08 -4.26 -18.89
N LYS A 150 7.75 -4.93 -19.98
CA LYS A 150 8.21 -4.55 -21.34
C LYS A 150 7.27 -3.54 -21.98
N GLU A 151 7.66 -3.02 -23.13
CA GLU A 151 6.89 -2.06 -23.92
C GLU A 151 5.47 -2.51 -24.24
N ASN A 152 4.59 -1.53 -24.46
CA ASN A 152 3.18 -1.73 -24.79
C ASN A 152 2.45 -2.59 -23.75
N SER A 153 2.84 -2.46 -22.48
CA SER A 153 2.23 -3.21 -21.39
C SER A 153 1.39 -2.34 -20.48
N ARG A 154 0.29 -2.93 -20.00
CA ARG A 154 -0.59 -2.39 -18.96
C ARG A 154 -0.67 -3.38 -17.81
N LEU A 155 -0.13 -2.98 -16.67
CA LEU A 155 -0.01 -3.81 -15.48
C LEU A 155 -0.77 -3.17 -14.31
N ILE A 156 -1.55 -3.94 -13.57
CA ILE A 156 -2.19 -3.51 -12.32
C ILE A 156 -1.61 -4.34 -11.17
N LEU A 157 -1.12 -3.66 -10.15
CA LEU A 157 -0.69 -4.29 -8.90
C LEU A 157 -1.93 -4.54 -8.03
N LYS A 158 -2.36 -5.78 -7.84
CA LYS A 158 -3.58 -6.08 -7.07
C LYS A 158 -3.30 -6.28 -5.58
N GLU A 159 -2.27 -7.08 -5.28
CA GLU A 159 -1.96 -7.48 -3.91
C GLU A 159 -0.45 -7.59 -3.75
N LEU A 160 0.09 -6.87 -2.77
CA LEU A 160 1.51 -6.84 -2.42
C LEU A 160 1.62 -7.24 -0.95
N ARG A 161 1.61 -8.54 -0.67
CA ARG A 161 1.55 -9.06 0.70
C ARG A 161 2.56 -10.18 0.93
N GLU A 162 3.12 -10.19 2.12
CA GLU A 162 3.93 -11.31 2.61
C GLU A 162 3.09 -12.19 3.54
N ASN A 163 2.77 -13.41 3.10
CA ASN A 163 2.02 -14.39 3.89
C ASN A 163 2.55 -15.81 3.63
N ASN A 164 3.23 -16.41 4.63
CA ASN A 164 3.84 -17.75 4.53
C ASN A 164 4.69 -17.94 3.24
N GLY A 165 5.32 -16.85 2.81
CA GLY A 165 5.91 -16.67 1.47
C GLY A 165 5.50 -15.31 0.91
N SER A 166 6.35 -14.69 0.08
CA SER A 166 5.94 -13.47 -0.63
C SER A 166 4.92 -13.84 -1.71
N GLN A 167 3.70 -13.30 -1.62
CA GLN A 167 2.64 -13.53 -2.59
C GLN A 167 2.29 -12.20 -3.27
N ILE A 168 2.62 -12.12 -4.56
CA ILE A 168 2.34 -10.94 -5.37
C ILE A 168 1.25 -11.30 -6.39
N ARG A 169 0.12 -10.58 -6.37
CA ARG A 169 -0.91 -10.71 -7.40
C ARG A 169 -0.87 -9.52 -8.34
N ILE A 170 -0.75 -9.83 -9.62
CA ILE A 170 -0.62 -8.85 -10.68
C ILE A 170 -1.62 -9.18 -11.79
N ASP A 171 -2.21 -8.16 -12.38
CA ASP A 171 -3.08 -8.30 -13.55
C ASP A 171 -2.43 -7.60 -14.75
N LEU A 172 -2.07 -8.40 -15.76
CA LEU A 172 -1.49 -7.91 -17.01
C LEU A 172 -2.59 -7.86 -18.07
N THR A 173 -3.11 -6.67 -18.33
CA THR A 173 -4.17 -6.48 -19.32
C THR A 173 -3.62 -6.56 -20.76
N ALA A 174 -2.38 -6.12 -20.96
CA ALA A 174 -1.72 -6.13 -22.27
C ALA A 174 -0.19 -6.16 -22.10
N GLY A 175 0.50 -6.69 -23.11
CA GLY A 175 1.96 -6.63 -23.24
C GLY A 175 2.70 -7.87 -22.74
N ARG A 176 3.91 -7.68 -22.21
CA ARG A 176 4.81 -8.78 -21.77
C ARG A 176 5.46 -8.46 -20.43
N LEU A 177 5.54 -9.45 -19.57
CA LEU A 177 6.17 -9.37 -18.26
C LEU A 177 7.23 -10.46 -18.11
N LEU A 178 8.34 -10.13 -17.45
CA LEU A 178 9.36 -11.08 -17.02
C LEU A 178 9.49 -10.97 -15.51
N ASN A 179 9.33 -12.08 -14.80
CA ASN A 179 9.48 -12.14 -13.35
C ASN A 179 10.72 -12.97 -13.00
N VAL A 180 11.59 -12.41 -12.15
CA VAL A 180 12.74 -13.11 -11.58
C VAL A 180 12.52 -13.15 -10.07
N VAL A 181 12.31 -14.36 -9.55
CA VAL A 181 12.07 -14.61 -8.12
C VAL A 181 13.29 -15.31 -7.57
N GLU A 182 14.01 -14.62 -6.68
CA GLU A 182 15.12 -15.21 -5.94
C GLU A 182 14.63 -15.52 -4.52
N LYS A 183 14.66 -16.80 -4.14
CA LYS A 183 14.31 -17.22 -2.79
C LYS A 183 15.58 -17.28 -1.95
N GLU A 184 15.67 -16.45 -0.92
CA GLU A 184 16.70 -16.64 0.08
C GLU A 184 16.56 -18.02 0.72
N LYS A 185 17.62 -18.83 0.62
CA LYS A 185 17.71 -20.09 1.37
C LYS A 185 17.81 -19.69 2.84
N LYS A 186 16.77 -19.98 3.62
CA LYS A 186 16.94 -20.15 5.07
C LYS A 186 18.04 -21.17 5.27
N GLU A 187 19.21 -20.75 5.73
CA GLU A 187 20.20 -21.70 6.23
C GLU A 187 19.53 -22.47 7.37
N ALA A 188 19.18 -23.72 7.11
CA ALA A 188 18.83 -24.63 8.16
C ALA A 188 20.10 -24.80 8.99
N ILE A 189 20.21 -24.04 10.08
CA ILE A 189 21.20 -24.29 11.12
C ILE A 189 20.93 -25.71 11.59
N SER A 190 21.69 -26.65 11.04
CA SER A 190 21.61 -28.06 11.40
C SER A 190 22.03 -28.15 12.86
N MET A 191 21.06 -28.40 13.72
CA MET A 191 21.17 -28.54 15.17
C MET A 191 22.21 -29.60 15.61
N TRP A 192 22.72 -30.40 14.67
CA TRP A 192 23.72 -31.42 14.85
C TRP A 192 25.15 -30.84 14.94
N LYS A 193 25.38 -29.61 14.48
CA LYS A 193 26.67 -28.90 14.64
C LYS A 193 26.91 -28.33 16.05
N LEU A 194 25.90 -28.36 16.92
CA LEU A 194 25.99 -27.84 18.30
C LEU A 194 26.13 -28.94 19.37
N LEU A 195 26.16 -30.23 18.98
CA LEU A 195 26.39 -31.30 19.95
C LEU A 195 27.89 -31.41 20.24
N PRO A 196 28.33 -31.27 21.51
CA PRO A 196 29.70 -31.57 21.87
C PRO A 196 29.97 -33.04 21.55
N ARG A 197 31.07 -33.31 20.84
CA ARG A 197 31.57 -34.68 20.64
C ARG A 197 31.82 -35.31 22.02
N LEU A 198 30.88 -36.11 22.49
CA LEU A 198 31.13 -37.08 23.56
C LEU A 198 32.10 -38.11 22.99
N ARG A 199 33.36 -37.95 23.37
CA ARG A 199 34.46 -38.86 23.06
C ARG A 199 34.33 -40.03 24.06
N VAL A 200 33.96 -41.21 23.58
CA VAL A 200 34.11 -42.49 24.29
C VAL A 200 35.43 -43.11 23.83
#